data_AF-A0A830CRY0-F1
#
_entry.id   AF-A0A830CRY0-F1
#
_cell.length_a   1.000
_cell.length_b   1.000
_cell.length_c   1.000
_cell.angle_alpha   90.00
_cell.angle_beta   90.00
_cell.angle_gamma   90.00
#
_symmetry.space_group_name_H-M   'P 1'
#
loop_
_entity.id
_entity.type
_entity.pdbx_description
1 polymer ?
#
loop_
_entity_poly.entity_id
_entity_poly.type
_entity_poly.pdbx_seq_one_letter_code
_entity_poly.pdbx_strand_id
1 'polypeptide(L)' 'MKLIEEENARTVTFSKRRAGLLKKATELSIRCGAQIAIIIFSLSGRADSFVHPTLNRPWAIVWIEIRC' A
#
# COMPACT_ATOMS: atom_id res chain seq x y z
N MET A 1 1.92 -1.09 18.17
CA MET A 1 2.89 -1.61 17.18
C MET A 1 4.27 -1.16 17.60
N LYS A 2 5.26 -2.04 17.61
CA LYS A 2 6.67 -1.70 17.83
C LYS A 2 7.43 -1.84 16.51
N LEU A 3 8.52 -1.10 16.35
CA LEU A 3 9.44 -1.30 15.23
C LEU A 3 10.08 -2.69 15.36
N ILE A 4 10.22 -3.40 14.24
CA ILE A 4 10.89 -4.70 14.19
C ILE A 4 12.37 -4.42 14.08
N GLU A 5 13.19 -4.74 15.07
CA GLU A 5 14.62 -4.38 15.08
C GLU A 5 15.41 -5.19 14.04
N GLU A 6 15.14 -6.49 13.95
CA GLU A 6 15.76 -7.42 13.00
C GLU A 6 15.45 -7.08 11.53
N GLU A 7 16.48 -6.85 10.73
CA GLU A 7 16.36 -6.42 9.32
C GLU A 7 15.67 -7.46 8.44
N ASN A 8 16.05 -8.74 8.58
CA ASN A 8 15.46 -9.84 7.83
C ASN A 8 13.97 -10.01 8.18
N ALA A 9 13.66 -10.00 9.48
CA ALA A 9 12.28 -10.08 9.95
C ALA A 9 11.46 -8.87 9.49
N ARG A 10 12.05 -7.67 9.46
CA ARG A 10 11.42 -6.43 8.98
C ARG A 10 11.11 -6.52 7.49
N THR A 11 12.04 -6.99 6.67
CA THR A 11 11.87 -7.15 5.21
C THR A 11 10.78 -8.17 4.88
N VAL A 12 10.79 -9.33 5.53
CA VAL A 12 9.75 -10.36 5.35
C VAL A 12 8.39 -9.83 5.79
N THR A 13 8.33 -9.12 6.91
CA THR A 13 7.08 -8.55 7.43
C THR A 13 6.56 -7.44 6.52
N PHE A 14 7.43 -6.59 5.99
CA PHE A 14 7.08 -5.56 5.01
C PHE A 14 6.40 -6.18 3.79
N SER A 15 7.02 -7.21 3.18
CA SER A 15 6.45 -7.90 2.02
C SER A 15 5.08 -8.52 2.31
N LYS A 16 4.93 -9.19 3.46
CA LYS A 16 3.65 -9.78 3.88
C LYS A 16 2.57 -8.72 4.13
N ARG A 17 2.91 -7.63 4.82
CA ARG A 17 1.97 -6.52 5.12
C ARG A 17 1.56 -5.77 3.86
N ARG A 18 2.51 -5.49 2.96
CA ARG A 18 2.25 -4.90 1.65
C ARG A 18 1.25 -5.75 0.86
N ALA A 19 1.49 -7.04 0.72
CA ALA A 19 0.57 -7.93 0.00
C ALA A 19 -0.84 -7.93 0.62
N GLY A 20 -0.94 -8.01 1.95
CA GLY A 20 -2.22 -7.96 2.65
C GLY A 20 -2.96 -6.63 2.49
N LEU A 21 -2.23 -5.51 2.54
CA LEU A 21 -2.79 -4.17 2.32
C LEU A 21 -3.34 -4.01 0.91
N LEU A 22 -2.56 -4.40 -0.11
CA LEU A 22 -2.97 -4.32 -1.51
C LEU A 22 -4.21 -5.17 -1.80
N LYS A 23 -4.30 -6.36 -1.18
CA LYS A 23 -5.49 -7.21 -1.29
C LYS A 23 -6.73 -6.52 -0.71
N LYS A 24 -6.64 -5.98 0.51
CA LYS A 24 -7.76 -5.25 1.14
C LYS A 24 -8.16 -4.01 0.37
N ALA A 25 -7.19 -3.25 -0.14
CA ALA A 25 -7.45 -2.08 -0.96
C ALA A 25 -8.17 -2.46 -2.26
N THR A 26 -7.75 -3.54 -2.92
CA THR A 26 -8.43 -4.06 -4.10
C THR A 26 -9.86 -4.49 -3.78
N GLU A 27 -10.08 -5.24 -2.69
CA GLU A 27 -11.42 -5.63 -2.25
C GLU A 27 -12.33 -4.42 -1.95
N LEU A 28 -11.78 -3.37 -1.33
CA LEU A 28 -12.51 -2.14 -1.02
C LEU A 28 -12.81 -1.30 -2.27
N SER A 29 -11.86 -1.23 -3.20
CA SER A 29 -12.03 -0.61 -4.53
C SER A 29 -13.18 -1.29 -5.28
N ILE A 30 -13.19 -2.63 -5.32
CA ILE A 30 -14.24 -3.41 -6.00
C ILE A 30 -15.59 -3.22 -5.31
N ARG A 31 -15.66 -3.26 -3.97
CA ARG A 31 -16.94 -3.12 -3.24
C ARG A 31 -17.55 -1.73 -3.35
N CYS A 32 -16.75 -0.69 -3.23
CA CYS A 32 -17.23 0.68 -3.13
C CYS A 32 -17.13 1.45 -4.46
N GLY A 33 -16.54 0.85 -5.51
CA GLY A 33 -16.17 1.56 -6.73
C GLY A 33 -15.17 2.69 -6.49
N ALA A 34 -14.41 2.60 -5.39
CA ALA A 34 -13.51 3.66 -4.95
C ALA A 34 -12.17 3.59 -5.68
N GLN A 35 -11.65 4.75 -6.12
CA GLN A 35 -10.32 4.83 -6.72
C GLN A 35 -9.27 4.98 -5.61
N ILE A 36 -8.38 4.00 -5.50
CA ILE A 36 -7.37 3.94 -4.44
C ILE A 36 -5.98 3.95 -5.06
N ALA A 37 -5.14 4.84 -4.54
CA ALA A 37 -3.71 4.89 -4.82
C ALA A 37 -2.94 4.71 -3.50
N ILE A 38 -1.95 3.83 -3.51
CA ILE A 38 -1.13 3.51 -2.34
C ILE A 38 0.33 3.73 -2.71
N ILE A 39 1.01 4.56 -1.92
CA ILE A 39 2.46 4.73 -2.02
C ILE A 39 3.07 4.20 -0.73
N ILE A 40 3.97 3.23 -0.88
CA ILE A 40 4.67 2.59 0.23
C ILE A 40 6.15 2.90 0.11
N PHE A 41 6.69 3.55 1.14
CA PHE A 41 8.12 3.78 1.23
C PHE A 41 8.76 2.67 2.05
N SER A 42 9.73 1.99 1.44
CA SER A 42 10.62 1.10 2.17
C SER A 42 11.73 1.89 2.85
N LEU A 43 12.28 1.35 3.93
CA LEU A 43 13.46 1.91 4.60
C LEU A 43 14.71 1.95 3.71
N SER A 44 14.71 1.17 2.62
CA SER A 44 15.75 1.23 1.59
C SER A 44 15.66 2.48 0.69
N GLY A 45 14.72 3.40 0.96
CA GLY A 45 14.48 4.61 0.16
C GLY A 45 13.74 4.34 -1.16
N ARG A 46 13.43 3.07 -1.47
CA ARG A 46 12.63 2.70 -2.63
C ARG A 46 11.15 2.93 -2.36
N ALA A 47 10.53 3.71 -3.25
CA ALA A 47 9.09 3.94 -3.28
C ALA A 47 8.44 2.91 -4.21
N ASP A 48 7.46 2.20 -3.68
CA ASP A 48 6.60 1.30 -4.46
C ASP A 48 5.20 1.93 -4.53
N SER A 49 4.73 2.20 -5.75
CA SER A 49 3.38 2.72 -5.99
C SER A 49 2.47 1.62 -6.51
N PHE A 50 1.29 1.49 -5.92
CA PHE A 50 0.19 0.70 -6.45
C PHE A 50 -0.97 1.62 -6.78
N VAL A 51 -1.52 1.46 -7.98
CA VAL A 51 -2.70 2.21 -8.38
C VAL A 51 -3.69 1.27 -9.06
N HIS A 52 -4.95 1.34 -8.62
CA HIS A 52 -5.98 0.49 -9.19
C HIS A 52 -6.29 0.95 -10.64
N PRO A 53 -6.41 0.03 -11.62
CA PRO A 53 -6.49 0.36 -13.05
C PRO A 53 -7.74 1.15 -13.48
N THR A 54 -8.74 1.32 -12.61
CA THR A 54 -9.96 2.10 -12.89
C THR A 54 -9.81 3.60 -12.66
N LEU A 55 -8.59 4.15 -12.71
CA LEU A 55 -8.33 5.59 -12.70
C LEU A 55 -8.87 6.25 -13.98
N ASN A 56 -10.17 6.55 -13.99
CA ASN A 56 -10.77 7.36 -15.04
C ASN A 56 -11.22 8.74 -14.51
N ARG A 57 -11.00 9.04 -13.21
CA ARG A 57 -11.45 10.29 -12.57
C ARG A 57 -10.42 10.84 -11.58
N PRO A 58 -9.52 11.74 -12.01
CA PRO A 58 -8.40 12.21 -11.19
C PRO A 58 -8.80 12.97 -9.91
N TRP A 59 -10.06 13.38 -9.79
CA TRP A 59 -10.58 14.20 -8.68
C TRP A 59 -11.08 13.39 -7.47
N ALA A 60 -11.17 12.07 -7.56
CA ALA A 60 -11.70 11.20 -6.49
C ALA A 60 -10.72 10.10 -6.05
N ILE A 61 -9.42 10.42 -6.03
CA ILE A 61 -8.38 9.50 -5.58
C ILE A 61 -8.29 9.56 -4.06
N VAL A 62 -8.50 8.42 -3.39
CA VAL A 62 -8.15 8.27 -1.97
C VAL A 62 -6.66 7.94 -1.89
N TRP A 63 -5.87 8.92 -1.43
CA TRP A 63 -4.43 8.79 -1.23
C TRP A 63 -4.17 8.19 0.15
N ILE A 64 -3.48 7.06 0.20
CA ILE A 64 -2.99 6.48 1.46
C ILE A 64 -1.47 6.42 1.38
N GLU A 65 -0.83 7.25 2.19
CA GLU A 65 0.61 7.25 2.37
C GLU A 65 0.98 6.38 3.58
N ILE A 66 1.83 5.38 3.37
CA ILE A 66 2.36 4.56 4.46
C ILE A 66 3.88 4.65 4.45
N ARG A 67 4.43 5.29 5.48
CA ARG A 67 5.85 5.23 5.81
C ARG A 67 6.06 4.11 6.82
N CYS A 68 6.98 3.20 6.53
CA CYS A 68 7.29 2.04 7.36
C CYS A 68 8.66 2.16 8.02
#